data_AF-A0A286S965-F1
#
_entry.id   AF-A0A286S965-F1
#
_cell.length_a   1.000
_cell.length_b   1.000
_cell.length_c   1.000
_cell.angle_alpha   90.00
_cell.angle_beta   90.00
_cell.angle_gamma   90.00
#
_symmetry.space_group_name_H-M   'P 1'
#
loop_
_entity.id
_entity.type
_entity.pdbx_description
1 polymer ?
#
loop_
_entity_poly.entity_id
_entity_poly.type
_entity_poly.pdbx_seq_one_letter_code
_entity_poly.pdbx_strand_id
1 'polypeptide(L)'
;DIIRGKDLFLGHNHKKKPLLDNLEKIFNNFREKYKDLNNLPIDDIREYWWALNRNDVWEALTCSAPYYADYFKKKSGNTYNFTTEGYCGRNEGAPPTNLDYVPQFLR
;
A
#
# COMPACT_ATOMS: atom_id res chain seq x y z
N ASP A 1 -5.01 2.03 0.76
CA ASP A 1 -6.02 2.71 1.59
C ASP A 1 -6.76 1.83 2.57
N ILE A 2 -7.29 0.68 2.15
CA ILE A 2 -8.02 -0.25 3.03
C ILE A 2 -7.20 -0.59 4.29
N ILE A 3 -5.93 -1.02 4.12
CA ILE A 3 -5.02 -1.33 5.23
C ILE A 3 -4.82 -0.14 6.19
N ARG A 4 -4.87 1.09 5.67
CA ARG A 4 -4.65 2.35 6.41
C ARG A 4 -5.93 3.02 6.91
N GLY A 5 -7.10 2.44 6.66
CA GLY A 5 -8.38 3.02 7.08
C GLY A 5 -8.83 4.24 6.27
N LYS A 6 -8.15 4.54 5.16
CA LYS A 6 -8.42 5.72 4.31
C LYS A 6 -9.36 5.44 3.13
N ASP A 7 -9.92 4.22 3.06
CA ASP A 7 -10.77 3.81 1.96
C ASP A 7 -12.21 4.34 2.08
N LEU A 8 -12.61 5.17 1.13
CA LEU A 8 -13.88 5.89 1.00
C LEU A 8 -15.03 5.02 0.43
N PHE A 9 -14.79 3.78 0.01
CA PHE A 9 -15.84 2.97 -0.62
C PHE A 9 -16.96 2.60 0.37
N LEU A 10 -18.15 3.16 0.23
CA LEU A 10 -19.28 2.91 1.16
C LEU A 10 -20.18 1.73 0.75
N GLY A 11 -19.86 1.02 -0.33
CA GLY A 11 -20.64 -0.12 -0.82
C GLY A 11 -20.44 -1.41 0.00
N HIS A 12 -21.43 -2.31 -0.02
CA HIS A 12 -21.38 -3.64 0.61
C HIS A 12 -20.95 -3.65 2.10
N ASN A 13 -21.62 -2.84 2.91
CA ASN A 13 -21.40 -2.72 4.36
C ASN A 13 -21.28 -4.06 5.11
N HIS A 14 -22.01 -5.10 4.69
CA HIS A 14 -21.98 -6.42 5.32
C HIS A 14 -20.64 -7.15 5.22
N LYS A 15 -19.81 -6.88 4.20
CA LYS A 15 -18.44 -7.46 4.07
C LYS A 15 -17.36 -6.48 4.48
N LYS A 16 -17.56 -5.18 4.22
CA LYS A 16 -16.57 -4.14 4.54
C LYS A 16 -16.37 -3.99 6.05
N LYS A 17 -17.46 -4.01 6.83
CA LYS A 17 -17.35 -3.86 8.29
C LYS A 17 -16.54 -4.99 8.95
N PRO A 18 -16.83 -6.29 8.70
CA PRO A 18 -16.00 -7.37 9.24
C PRO A 18 -14.51 -7.27 8.84
N LEU A 19 -14.21 -6.83 7.62
CA LEU A 19 -12.84 -6.63 7.17
C LEU A 19 -12.14 -5.53 7.98
N LEU A 20 -12.77 -4.37 8.13
CA LEU A 20 -12.21 -3.24 8.88
C LEU A 20 -12.06 -3.59 10.37
N ASP A 21 -13.07 -4.22 10.96
CA ASP A 21 -13.04 -4.66 12.36
C ASP A 21 -11.89 -5.66 12.61
N ASN A 22 -11.64 -6.57 11.67
CA ASN A 22 -10.52 -7.51 11.77
C ASN A 22 -9.16 -6.83 11.63
N LEU A 23 -9.02 -5.86 10.72
CA LEU A 23 -7.80 -5.07 10.59
C LEU A 23 -7.54 -4.28 11.89
N GLU A 24 -8.56 -3.63 12.43
CA GLU A 24 -8.44 -2.90 13.69
C GLU A 24 -7.98 -3.80 14.84
N LYS A 25 -8.56 -5.01 14.97
CA LYS A 25 -8.11 -6.01 15.96
C LYS A 25 -6.65 -6.40 15.77
N ILE A 26 -6.19 -6.63 14.54
CA ILE A 26 -4.80 -6.98 14.25
C ILE A 26 -3.85 -5.86 14.70
N PHE A 27 -4.15 -4.61 14.36
CA PHE A 27 -3.30 -3.48 14.74
C PHE A 27 -3.35 -3.15 16.23
N ASN A 28 -4.49 -3.34 16.90
CA ASN A 28 -4.58 -3.28 18.37
C ASN A 28 -3.70 -4.36 19.02
N ASN A 29 -3.71 -5.58 18.51
CA ASN A 29 -2.84 -6.65 19.02
C ASN A 29 -1.34 -6.31 18.84
N PHE A 30 -0.96 -5.65 17.74
CA PHE A 30 0.41 -5.15 17.58
C PHE A 30 0.74 -4.08 18.62
N ARG A 31 -0.16 -3.13 18.86
CA ARG A 31 0.02 -2.10 19.88
C ARG A 31 0.25 -2.70 21.26
N GLU A 32 -0.58 -3.66 21.67
CA GLU A 32 -0.43 -4.33 22.98
C GLU A 32 0.85 -5.16 23.10
N LYS A 33 1.25 -5.82 22.00
CA LYS A 33 2.43 -6.69 21.98
C LYS A 33 3.75 -5.92 21.99
N TYR A 34 3.82 -4.79 21.29
CA TYR A 34 5.05 -4.02 21.11
C TYR A 34 5.00 -2.74 21.95
N LYS A 35 5.80 -2.69 23.02
CA LYS A 35 5.82 -1.59 23.99
C LYS A 35 6.06 -0.22 23.35
N ASP A 36 6.88 -0.15 22.30
CA ASP A 36 7.20 1.09 21.58
C ASP A 36 5.99 1.69 20.86
N LEU A 37 4.97 0.87 20.56
CA LEU A 37 3.74 1.28 19.90
C LEU A 37 2.64 1.73 20.87
N ASN A 38 2.79 1.49 22.18
CA ASN A 38 1.72 1.71 23.17
C ASN A 38 1.14 3.13 23.16
N ASN A 39 1.98 4.14 22.88
CA ASN A 39 1.57 5.54 22.88
C ASN A 39 1.17 6.06 21.49
N LEU A 40 1.26 5.24 20.44
CA LEU A 40 0.92 5.66 19.09
C LEU A 40 -0.57 5.46 18.80
N PRO A 41 -1.22 6.43 18.10
CA PRO A 41 -2.51 6.21 17.47
C PRO A 41 -2.49 5.00 16.54
N ILE A 42 -3.58 4.24 16.50
CA ILE A 42 -3.69 3.07 15.61
C ILE A 42 -3.49 3.46 14.14
N ASP A 43 -4.00 4.62 13.73
CA ASP A 43 -3.84 5.11 12.35
C ASP A 43 -2.37 5.34 11.98
N ASP A 44 -1.55 5.84 12.91
CA ASP A 44 -0.10 6.02 12.69
C ASP A 44 0.61 4.67 12.56
N ILE A 45 0.24 3.68 13.39
CA ILE A 45 0.78 2.31 13.29
C ILE A 45 0.47 1.72 11.92
N ARG A 46 -0.75 1.95 11.40
CA ARG A 46 -1.17 1.45 10.08
C ARG A 46 -0.40 2.12 8.94
N GLU A 47 -0.12 3.42 9.04
CA GLU A 47 0.72 4.14 8.09
C GLU A 47 2.17 3.65 8.11
N TYR A 48 2.76 3.45 9.28
CA TYR A 48 4.12 2.90 9.41
C TYR A 48 4.22 1.47 8.87
N TRP A 49 3.23 0.64 9.17
CA TRP A 49 3.15 -0.70 8.62
C TRP A 49 3.11 -0.66 7.08
N TRP A 50 2.28 0.21 6.50
CA TRP A 50 2.23 0.36 5.04
C TRP A 50 3.57 0.84 4.47
N ALA A 51 4.18 1.87 5.06
CA ALA A 51 5.45 2.42 4.60
C ALA A 51 6.59 1.39 4.60
N LEU A 52 6.61 0.49 5.60
CA LEU A 52 7.61 -0.57 5.72
C LEU A 52 7.37 -1.74 4.76
N ASN A 53 6.11 -2.13 4.55
CA ASN A 53 5.77 -3.37 3.83
C ASN A 53 5.31 -3.15 2.38
N ARG A 54 5.20 -1.90 1.90
CA ARG A 54 4.70 -1.60 0.54
C ARG A 54 5.52 -2.25 -0.58
N ASN A 55 6.82 -2.49 -0.36
CA ASN A 55 7.69 -3.16 -1.33
C ASN A 55 7.27 -4.62 -1.50
N ASP A 56 7.13 -5.35 -0.39
CA ASP A 56 6.70 -6.75 -0.40
C ASP A 56 5.28 -6.91 -0.98
N VAL A 57 4.39 -5.95 -0.65
CA VAL A 57 3.04 -5.91 -1.23
C VAL A 57 3.09 -5.70 -2.74
N TRP A 58 3.98 -4.84 -3.24
CA TRP A 58 4.14 -4.62 -4.68
C TRP A 58 4.71 -5.85 -5.39
N GLU A 59 5.70 -6.51 -4.79
CA GLU A 59 6.28 -7.74 -5.32
C GLU A 59 5.21 -8.84 -5.44
N ALA A 60 4.38 -9.00 -4.41
CA ALA A 60 3.26 -9.94 -4.43
C ALA A 60 2.18 -9.55 -5.46
N LEU A 61 1.84 -8.26 -5.55
CA LEU A 61 0.85 -7.75 -6.52
C LEU A 61 1.28 -7.98 -7.97
N THR A 62 2.58 -7.85 -8.25
CA THR A 62 3.16 -7.99 -9.58
C THR A 62 3.65 -9.42 -9.89
N CYS A 63 3.37 -10.38 -9.00
CA CYS A 63 3.80 -11.77 -9.14
C CYS A 63 3.37 -12.40 -10.49
N SER A 64 2.15 -12.10 -10.95
CA SER A 64 1.61 -12.59 -12.24
C SER A 64 1.67 -11.56 -13.37
N ALA A 65 2.41 -10.46 -13.20
CA ALA A 65 2.59 -9.50 -14.29
C ALA A 65 3.33 -10.17 -15.46
N PRO A 66 3.03 -9.82 -16.72
CA PRO A 66 3.82 -10.26 -17.86
C PRO A 66 5.26 -9.72 -17.79
N TYR A 67 6.22 -10.45 -18.35
CA TYR A 67 7.60 -9.99 -18.45
C TYR A 67 7.70 -8.64 -19.17
N TYR A 68 7.00 -8.47 -20.29
CA TYR A 68 7.04 -7.24 -21.11
C TYR A 68 6.12 -6.11 -20.62
N ALA A 69 5.62 -6.19 -19.39
CA ALA A 69 4.82 -5.12 -18.79
C ALA A 69 5.70 -4.25 -17.91
N ASP A 70 5.71 -2.95 -18.17
CA ASP A 70 6.52 -1.97 -17.44
C ASP A 70 5.66 -0.81 -16.93
N TYR A 71 6.05 -0.23 -15.80
CA TYR A 71 5.42 0.95 -15.24
C TYR A 71 6.13 2.21 -15.75
N PHE A 72 5.39 3.12 -16.38
CA PHE A 72 5.92 4.35 -16.95
C PHE A 72 5.37 5.58 -16.23
N LYS A 73 6.24 6.53 -15.86
CA LYS A 73 5.87 7.84 -15.34
C LYS A 73 6.67 8.96 -15.99
N LYS A 74 5.97 10.02 -16.38
CA LYS A 74 6.59 11.27 -16.83
C LYS A 74 6.89 12.13 -15.60
N LYS A 75 8.15 12.56 -15.43
CA LYS A 75 8.55 13.37 -14.25
C LYS A 75 8.33 14.86 -14.50
N SER A 76 8.99 15.42 -15.52
CA SER A 76 8.85 16.80 -15.98
C SER A 76 9.57 16.94 -17.34
N GLY A 77 9.10 17.85 -18.21
CA GLY A 77 9.68 18.05 -19.54
C GLY A 77 9.75 16.75 -20.35
N ASN A 78 10.93 16.43 -20.88
CA ASN A 78 11.22 15.19 -21.63
C ASN A 78 11.88 14.10 -20.79
N THR A 79 11.81 14.18 -19.45
CA THR A 79 12.36 13.15 -18.56
C THR A 79 11.31 12.09 -18.24
N TYR A 80 11.61 10.85 -18.63
CA TYR A 80 10.81 9.67 -18.36
C TYR A 80 11.48 8.83 -17.26
N ASN A 81 10.66 8.18 -16.44
CA ASN A 81 11.10 7.18 -15.49
C ASN A 81 10.24 5.94 -15.71
N PHE A 82 10.88 4.79 -15.85
CA PHE A 82 10.23 3.53 -16.16
C PHE A 82 10.98 2.37 -15.53
N THR A 83 10.27 1.27 -15.33
CA THR A 83 10.87 0.01 -14.88
C THR A 83 11.68 -0.61 -16.01
N THR A 84 12.78 -1.27 -15.69
CA THR A 84 13.75 -1.81 -16.66
C THR A 84 13.82 -3.33 -16.68
N GLU A 85 13.31 -4.01 -15.67
CA GLU A 85 13.39 -5.47 -15.53
C GLU A 85 12.07 -6.18 -15.88
N GLY A 86 11.07 -5.45 -16.38
CA GLY A 86 9.77 -6.02 -16.68
C GLY A 86 8.95 -6.30 -15.41
N TYR A 87 7.89 -7.10 -15.55
CA TYR A 87 7.01 -7.48 -14.43
C TYR A 87 6.51 -6.28 -13.60
N CYS A 88 6.33 -5.13 -14.24
CA CYS A 88 6.00 -3.87 -13.58
C CYS A 88 7.00 -3.47 -12.47
N GLY A 89 8.28 -3.79 -12.62
CA GLY A 89 9.34 -3.46 -11.66
C GLY A 89 9.37 -4.33 -10.42
N ARG A 90 8.80 -5.56 -10.48
CA ARG A 90 8.78 -6.51 -9.36
C ARG A 90 10.15 -6.71 -8.72
N ASN A 91 11.19 -6.84 -9.54
CA ASN A 91 12.54 -7.21 -9.13
C ASN A 91 13.46 -5.99 -8.89
N GLU A 92 12.93 -4.77 -8.97
CA GLU A 92 13.69 -3.51 -8.84
C GLU A 92 13.67 -2.91 -7.42
N GLY A 93 13.11 -3.65 -6.45
CA GLY A 93 13.04 -3.26 -5.05
C GLY A 93 11.93 -2.26 -4.75
N ALA A 94 12.17 -0.97 -4.97
CA ALA A 94 11.20 0.07 -4.61
C ALA A 94 10.05 0.15 -5.65
N PRO A 95 8.76 0.17 -5.22
CA PRO A 95 7.64 0.31 -6.13
C PRO A 95 7.80 1.55 -7.03
N PRO A 96 7.60 1.41 -8.35
CA PRO A 96 7.80 2.51 -9.30
C PRO A 96 6.71 3.59 -9.21
N THR A 97 5.65 3.35 -8.43
CA THR A 97 4.51 4.25 -8.22
C THR A 97 4.47 4.86 -6.82
N ASN A 98 3.86 6.04 -6.71
CA ASN A 98 3.51 6.69 -5.45
C ASN A 98 1.99 6.95 -5.37
N LEU A 99 1.17 6.25 -6.17
CA LEU A 99 -0.28 6.41 -6.13
C LEU A 99 -0.84 6.10 -4.73
N ASP A 100 -0.18 5.24 -3.96
CA ASP A 100 -0.52 4.99 -2.56
C ASP A 100 -0.31 6.22 -1.64
N TYR A 101 0.35 7.27 -2.10
CA TYR A 101 0.46 8.55 -1.38
C TYR A 101 -0.42 9.66 -1.98
N VAL A 102 -1.25 9.34 -2.97
CA VAL A 102 -2.24 10.26 -3.56
C VAL A 102 -3.60 10.06 -2.89
N PRO A 103 -4.32 11.13 -2.48
CA PRO A 103 -5.68 11.02 -1.93
C PRO A 103 -6.60 10.21 -2.84
N GLN A 104 -7.41 9.29 -2.28
CA GLN A 104 -8.23 8.35 -3.07
C GLN A 104 -9.13 9.03 -4.11
N PHE A 105 -9.72 10.16 -3.75
CA PHE A 105 -10.58 10.91 -4.65
C PHE A 105 -9.89 11.36 -5.95
N LEU A 106 -8.57 11.53 -5.91
CA LEU A 106 -7.76 12.00 -7.05
C LEU A 106 -7.09 10.85 -7.84
N ARG A 107 -7.23 9.60 -7.39
CA ARG A 107 -6.63 8.42 -8.04
C ARG A 107 -7.55 7.84 -9.09
#